data_AF-A0A0F4JTE9-F1
#
_entry.id   AF-A0A0F4JTE9-F1
#
_cell.length_a   1.000
_cell.length_b   1.000
_cell.length_c   1.000
_cell.angle_alpha   90.00
_cell.angle_beta   90.00
_cell.angle_gamma   90.00
#
_symmetry.space_group_name_H-M   'P 1'
#
loop_
_entity.id
_entity.type
_entity.pdbx_description
1 polymer ?
#
loop_
_entity_poly.entity_id
_entity_poly.type
_entity_poly.pdbx_seq_one_letter_code
_entity_poly.pdbx_strand_id
1 'polypeptide(L)'
;MTEKILDVLEQYYDTVPRRGGARAEDFGPLTLFVQEGNGWSYYARPSLGGADATPADVRKVLERQRELEVPEAFEWVAETSPSLRAAVEAAGLPVHAHPLMVLDAAAEPLAPHPEVRALGAEDPLLAAAVTVAGMAFREPGTGLGQAGP
;
A
#
# COMPACT_ATOMS: atom_id res chain seq x y z
N MET A 1 0.35 23.70 3.39
CA MET A 1 1.26 22.83 2.61
C MET A 1 0.98 21.37 2.93
N THR A 2 0.93 21.01 4.22
CA THR A 2 0.59 19.67 4.72
C THR A 2 -0.78 19.16 4.28
N GLU A 3 -1.85 19.95 4.39
CA GLU A 3 -3.19 19.53 3.92
C GLU A 3 -3.20 19.19 2.43
N LYS A 4 -2.58 20.04 1.61
CA LYS A 4 -2.48 19.82 0.15
C LYS A 4 -1.70 18.55 -0.21
N ILE A 5 -0.66 18.17 0.56
CA ILE A 5 0.05 16.91 0.29
C ILE A 5 -0.78 15.70 0.73
N LEU A 6 -1.50 15.78 1.85
CA LEU A 6 -2.40 14.71 2.28
C LEU A 6 -3.50 14.45 1.24
N ASP A 7 -4.13 15.50 0.69
CA ASP A 7 -5.13 15.34 -0.38
C ASP A 7 -4.57 14.61 -1.61
N VAL A 8 -3.34 14.98 -2.03
CA VAL A 8 -2.65 14.35 -3.16
C VAL A 8 -2.34 12.88 -2.86
N LEU A 9 -1.91 12.58 -1.64
CA LEU A 9 -1.63 11.21 -1.20
C LEU A 9 -2.90 10.36 -1.16
N GLU A 10 -4.00 10.88 -0.58
CA GLU A 10 -5.27 10.15 -0.52
C GLU A 10 -5.81 9.83 -1.91
N GLN A 11 -5.69 10.77 -2.85
CA GLN A 11 -6.05 10.56 -4.25
C GLN A 11 -5.14 9.54 -4.92
N TYR A 12 -3.83 9.58 -4.67
CA TYR A 12 -2.87 8.62 -5.20
C TYR A 12 -3.14 7.20 -4.68
N TYR A 13 -3.32 7.04 -3.36
CA TYR A 13 -3.63 5.76 -2.73
C TYR A 13 -4.95 5.16 -3.19
N ASP A 14 -5.89 5.97 -3.72
CA ASP A 14 -7.17 5.45 -4.27
C ASP A 14 -6.99 5.06 -5.74
N THR A 15 -6.25 5.90 -6.47
CA THR A 15 -6.05 5.75 -7.91
C THR A 15 -5.18 4.54 -8.23
N VAL A 16 -4.07 4.34 -7.49
CA VAL A 16 -3.08 3.30 -7.83
C VAL A 16 -3.66 1.90 -7.84
N PRO A 17 -4.36 1.42 -6.79
CA PRO A 17 -4.97 0.09 -6.82
C PRO A 17 -5.92 -0.09 -8.01
N ARG A 18 -6.77 0.91 -8.29
CA ARG A 18 -7.72 0.88 -9.42
C ARG A 18 -7.01 0.80 -10.78
N ARG A 19 -5.93 1.56 -10.95
CA ARG A 19 -5.11 1.54 -12.18
C ARG A 19 -4.29 0.26 -12.31
N GLY A 20 -3.89 -0.34 -11.19
CA GLY A 20 -3.20 -1.62 -11.10
C GLY A 20 -4.08 -2.84 -11.39
N GLY A 21 -5.38 -2.64 -11.67
CA GLY A 21 -6.33 -3.72 -11.98
C GLY A 21 -7.01 -4.30 -10.75
N ALA A 22 -6.88 -3.69 -9.57
CA ALA A 22 -7.66 -4.11 -8.41
C ALA A 22 -9.15 -3.77 -8.62
N ARG A 23 -10.01 -4.74 -8.34
CA ARG A 23 -11.45 -4.49 -8.26
C ARG A 23 -11.75 -3.83 -6.91
N ALA A 24 -12.31 -2.63 -6.96
CA ALA A 24 -12.74 -1.91 -5.77
C ALA A 24 -14.17 -2.31 -5.39
N GLU A 25 -14.34 -2.82 -4.18
CA GLU A 25 -15.64 -3.10 -3.57
C GLU A 25 -15.98 -1.96 -2.59
N ASP A 26 -17.17 -1.37 -2.72
CA ASP A 26 -17.66 -0.28 -1.88
C ASP A 26 -18.41 -0.81 -0.64
N PHE A 27 -18.00 -0.35 0.53
CA PHE A 27 -18.60 -0.67 1.84
C PHE A 27 -19.15 0.58 2.54
N GLY A 28 -19.40 1.67 1.82
CA GLY A 28 -19.83 2.95 2.34
C GLY A 28 -18.63 3.80 2.78
N PRO A 29 -18.34 3.94 4.08
CA PRO A 29 -17.17 4.70 4.54
C PRO A 29 -15.82 4.03 4.21
N LEU A 30 -15.82 2.78 3.73
CA LEU A 30 -14.62 2.01 3.42
C LEU A 30 -14.69 1.47 1.99
N THR A 31 -13.54 1.37 1.34
CA THR A 31 -13.35 0.68 0.06
C THR A 31 -12.37 -0.47 0.29
N LEU A 32 -12.74 -1.68 -0.15
CA LEU A 32 -11.85 -2.84 -0.19
C LEU A 32 -11.30 -2.99 -1.61
N PHE A 33 -9.98 -2.98 -1.76
CA PHE A 33 -9.34 -3.30 -3.04
C PHE A 33 -9.00 -4.79 -3.09
N VAL A 34 -9.49 -5.47 -4.11
CA VAL A 34 -9.25 -6.91 -4.32
C VAL A 34 -8.35 -7.08 -5.54
N GLN A 35 -7.19 -7.71 -5.34
CA GLN A 35 -6.30 -8.07 -6.44
C GLN A 35 -6.98 -9.15 -7.30
N GLU A 36 -7.12 -8.88 -8.60
CA GLU A 36 -7.60 -9.87 -9.56
C GLU A 36 -6.40 -10.51 -10.28
N GLY A 37 -6.22 -11.82 -10.11
CA GLY A 37 -5.12 -12.57 -10.71
C GLY A 37 -3.84 -12.62 -9.85
N ASN A 38 -2.70 -12.86 -10.50
CA ASN A 38 -1.42 -12.99 -9.79
C ASN A 38 -0.93 -11.64 -9.29
N GLY A 39 -0.58 -11.53 -8.01
CA GLY A 39 -0.05 -10.31 -7.42
C GLY A 39 -0.12 -10.32 -5.90
N TRP A 40 0.40 -9.27 -5.28
CA TRP A 40 0.26 -9.05 -3.84
C TRP A 40 -1.18 -8.68 -3.50
N SER A 41 -1.68 -9.19 -2.38
CA SER A 41 -2.98 -8.77 -1.85
C SER A 41 -2.96 -7.29 -1.51
N TYR A 42 -4.06 -6.60 -1.84
CA TYR A 42 -4.31 -5.25 -1.36
C TYR A 42 -4.99 -5.26 0.01
N TYR A 43 -5.38 -4.08 0.47
CA TYR A 43 -5.98 -3.79 1.76
C TYR A 43 -7.25 -2.95 1.58
N ALA A 44 -8.03 -2.84 2.65
CA ALA A 44 -9.13 -1.88 2.72
C ALA A 44 -8.66 -0.52 3.25
N ARG A 45 -9.37 0.54 2.90
CA ARG A 45 -9.08 1.90 3.37
C ARG A 45 -10.33 2.79 3.38
N PRO A 46 -10.30 3.96 4.03
CA PRO A 46 -11.35 4.97 3.91
C PRO A 46 -11.69 5.27 2.44
N SER A 47 -12.99 5.30 2.13
CA SER A 47 -13.45 5.77 0.83
C SER A 47 -13.09 7.25 0.66
N LEU A 48 -12.60 7.64 -0.52
CA LEU A 48 -12.20 9.02 -0.78
C LEU A 48 -13.42 9.97 -0.65
N GLY A 49 -13.38 10.90 0.30
CA GLY A 49 -14.51 11.78 0.63
C GLY A 49 -15.69 11.07 1.33
N GLY A 50 -15.48 9.85 1.83
CA GLY A 50 -16.46 9.08 2.58
C GLY A 50 -16.69 9.62 4.00
N ALA A 51 -17.75 9.12 4.63
CA ALA A 51 -18.01 9.39 6.05
C ALA A 51 -17.05 8.63 6.97
N ASP A 52 -17.04 8.99 8.25
CA ASP A 52 -16.32 8.23 9.28
C ASP A 52 -16.80 6.78 9.37
N ALA A 53 -15.86 5.83 9.38
CA ALA A 53 -16.17 4.41 9.48
C ALA A 53 -16.50 4.01 10.93
N THR A 54 -17.48 3.11 11.08
CA THR A 54 -17.82 2.54 12.38
C THR A 54 -17.17 1.15 12.56
N PRO A 55 -17.10 0.61 13.80
CA PRO A 55 -16.67 -0.78 14.00
C PRO A 55 -17.53 -1.80 13.23
N ALA A 56 -18.80 -1.48 12.96
CA ALA A 56 -19.67 -2.35 12.17
C ALA A 56 -19.27 -2.37 10.69
N ASP A 57 -18.81 -1.25 10.14
CA ASP A 57 -18.35 -1.18 8.76
C ASP A 57 -17.03 -1.94 8.58
N VAL A 58 -16.12 -1.82 9.55
CA VAL A 58 -14.88 -2.63 9.60
C VAL A 58 -15.20 -4.13 9.60
N ARG A 59 -16.16 -4.58 10.43
CA ARG A 59 -16.54 -6.00 10.50
C ARG A 59 -17.11 -6.54 9.18
N LYS A 60 -17.88 -5.75 8.43
CA LYS A 60 -18.37 -6.15 7.10
C LYS A 60 -17.22 -6.39 6.13
N VAL A 61 -16.21 -5.51 6.14
CA VAL A 61 -15.01 -5.66 5.31
C VAL A 61 -14.20 -6.88 5.73
N LEU A 62 -14.06 -7.14 7.03
CA LEU A 62 -13.39 -8.34 7.56
C LEU A 62 -14.09 -9.63 7.13
N GLU A 63 -15.41 -9.68 7.23
CA GLU A 63 -16.22 -10.81 6.72
C GLU A 63 -15.91 -11.05 5.24
N ARG A 64 -15.85 -9.97 4.44
CA ARG A 64 -15.53 -10.07 3.03
C ARG A 64 -14.10 -10.54 2.75
N GLN A 65 -13.11 -10.05 3.50
CA GLN A 65 -11.71 -10.48 3.36
C GLN A 65 -11.56 -11.98 3.66
N ARG A 66 -12.29 -12.50 4.66
CA ARG A 66 -12.33 -13.94 4.96
C ARG A 66 -12.99 -14.76 3.86
N GLU A 67 -14.11 -14.30 3.30
CA GLU A 67 -14.76 -14.96 2.16
C GLU A 67 -13.86 -15.06 0.92
N LEU A 68 -13.02 -14.04 0.72
CA LEU A 68 -12.07 -13.96 -0.38
C LEU A 68 -10.75 -14.70 -0.08
N GLU A 69 -10.59 -15.24 1.13
CA GLU A 69 -9.35 -15.88 1.60
C GLU A 69 -8.11 -14.97 1.47
N VAL A 70 -8.29 -13.66 1.65
CA VAL A 70 -7.21 -12.66 1.63
C VAL A 70 -6.87 -12.16 3.04
N PRO A 71 -5.70 -11.55 3.25
CA PRO A 71 -5.34 -10.99 4.55
C PRO A 71 -6.37 -9.97 5.06
N GLU A 72 -6.63 -10.03 6.36
CA GLU A 72 -7.45 -9.06 7.08
C GLU A 72 -6.66 -7.75 7.30
N ALA A 73 -6.61 -6.88 6.29
CA ALA A 73 -5.73 -5.73 6.26
C ALA A 73 -6.45 -4.40 5.98
N PHE A 74 -6.05 -3.36 6.72
CA PHE A 74 -6.46 -1.97 6.52
C PHE A 74 -5.23 -1.06 6.54
N GLU A 75 -5.17 -0.10 5.62
CA GLU A 75 -4.15 0.96 5.63
C GLU A 75 -4.78 2.32 5.41
N TRP A 76 -4.35 3.32 6.18
CA TRP A 76 -4.85 4.69 6.08
C TRP A 76 -3.85 5.69 6.67
N VAL A 77 -4.03 6.97 6.33
CA VAL A 77 -3.32 8.07 6.99
C VAL A 77 -4.15 8.53 8.19
N ALA A 78 -3.56 8.53 9.39
CA ALA A 78 -4.30 8.79 10.63
C ALA A 78 -4.92 10.20 10.66
N GLU A 79 -4.25 11.17 10.05
CA GLU A 79 -4.67 12.57 9.98
C GLU A 79 -5.91 12.76 9.10
N THR A 80 -6.13 11.91 8.09
CA THR A 80 -7.28 12.02 7.16
C THR A 80 -8.49 11.22 7.64
N SER A 81 -8.30 10.24 8.53
CA SER A 81 -9.36 9.42 9.09
C SER A 81 -9.08 9.08 10.57
N PRO A 82 -9.14 10.09 11.47
CA PRO A 82 -8.71 9.94 12.86
C PRO A 82 -9.58 8.99 13.67
N SER A 83 -10.85 8.82 13.29
CA SER A 83 -11.81 7.91 13.94
C SER A 83 -11.52 6.43 13.65
N LEU A 84 -10.83 6.11 12.55
CA LEU A 84 -10.71 4.75 12.05
C LEU A 84 -9.90 3.84 12.98
N ARG A 85 -8.89 4.36 13.68
CA ARG A 85 -8.13 3.58 14.67
C ARG A 85 -9.06 2.92 15.69
N ALA A 86 -9.92 3.73 16.32
CA ALA A 86 -10.83 3.23 17.35
C ALA A 86 -11.83 2.23 16.78
N ALA A 87 -12.29 2.44 15.53
CA ALA A 87 -13.19 1.51 14.86
C ALA A 87 -12.54 0.15 14.57
N VAL A 88 -11.29 0.15 14.10
CA VAL A 88 -10.49 -1.06 13.80
C VAL A 88 -10.14 -1.83 15.08
N GLU A 89 -9.67 -1.13 16.12
CA GLU A 89 -9.37 -1.74 17.42
C GLU A 89 -10.63 -2.35 18.07
N ALA A 90 -11.78 -1.67 17.99
CA ALA A 90 -13.06 -2.19 18.48
C ALA A 90 -13.60 -3.37 17.64
N ALA A 91 -13.11 -3.56 16.41
CA ALA A 91 -13.39 -4.74 15.61
C ALA A 91 -12.43 -5.92 15.90
N GLY A 92 -11.43 -5.73 16.78
CA GLY A 92 -10.53 -6.78 17.26
C GLY A 92 -9.18 -6.85 16.54
N LEU A 93 -8.87 -5.89 15.66
CA LEU A 93 -7.58 -5.83 14.98
C LEU A 93 -6.58 -4.94 15.74
N PRO A 94 -5.30 -5.36 15.87
CA PRO A 94 -4.25 -4.47 16.33
C PRO A 94 -3.92 -3.41 15.26
N VAL A 95 -3.55 -2.21 15.70
CA VAL A 95 -3.15 -1.11 14.80
C VAL A 95 -1.72 -0.67 15.07
N HIS A 96 -0.86 -0.85 14.07
CA HIS A 96 0.52 -0.37 14.09
C HIS A 96 0.60 1.02 13.46
N ALA A 97 1.31 1.94 14.11
CA ALA A 97 1.56 3.29 13.59
C ALA A 97 2.99 3.41 13.06
N HIS A 98 3.13 3.96 11.86
CA HIS A 98 4.42 4.22 11.24
C HIS A 98 4.46 5.67 10.73
N PRO A 99 5.61 6.36 10.84
CA PRO A 99 5.73 7.73 10.35
C PRO A 99 5.68 7.76 8.82
N LEU A 100 4.89 8.67 8.26
CA LEU A 100 4.92 8.96 6.83
C LEU A 100 5.95 10.05 6.55
N MET A 101 7.05 9.68 5.88
CA MET A 101 8.08 10.64 5.46
C MET A 101 7.73 11.21 4.09
N VAL A 102 7.75 12.53 3.98
CA VAL A 102 7.54 13.25 2.71
C VAL A 102 8.86 13.89 2.32
N LEU A 103 9.33 13.58 1.11
CA LEU A 103 10.49 14.27 0.53
C LEU A 103 10.07 15.67 0.11
N ASP A 104 10.72 16.69 0.67
CA ASP A 104 10.55 18.06 0.21
C ASP A 104 11.09 18.20 -1.21
N ALA A 105 10.25 18.64 -2.15
CA ALA A 105 10.63 18.83 -3.54
C ALA A 105 11.66 19.96 -3.72
N ALA A 106 11.78 20.86 -2.75
CA ALA A 106 12.82 21.88 -2.70
C ALA A 106 14.12 21.40 -2.02
N ALA A 107 14.16 20.17 -1.49
CA ALA A 107 15.37 19.64 -0.89
C ALA A 107 16.46 19.47 -1.93
N GLU A 108 17.64 20.01 -1.64
CA GLU A 108 18.83 19.78 -2.46
C GLU A 108 19.18 18.30 -2.46
N PRO A 109 19.35 17.67 -3.64
CA PRO A 109 19.77 16.27 -3.71
C PRO A 109 21.09 16.06 -2.99
N LEU A 110 21.12 15.07 -2.09
CA LEU A 110 22.37 14.65 -1.47
C LEU A 110 23.27 14.00 -2.53
N ALA A 111 24.57 14.27 -2.44
CA ALA A 111 25.54 13.52 -3.24
C ALA A 111 25.38 12.02 -2.93
N PRO A 112 25.33 11.14 -3.95
CA PRO A 112 25.23 9.71 -3.71
C PRO A 112 26.42 9.22 -2.88
N HIS A 113 26.19 8.20 -2.06
CA HIS A 113 27.28 7.52 -1.35
C HIS A 113 28.33 7.04 -2.37
N PRO A 114 29.64 7.15 -2.11
CA PRO A 114 30.69 6.83 -3.09
C PRO A 114 30.64 5.37 -3.60
N GLU A 115 30.01 4.47 -2.86
CA GLU A 115 29.81 3.07 -3.25
C GLU A 115 28.47 2.79 -3.95
N VAL A 116 27.60 3.81 -4.08
CA VAL A 116 26.27 3.70 -4.69
C VAL A 116 26.24 4.50 -5.98
N ARG A 117 25.80 3.85 -7.06
CA ARG A 117 25.62 4.49 -8.36
C ARG A 117 24.16 4.41 -8.77
N ALA A 118 23.53 5.56 -9.00
CA ALA A 118 22.17 5.62 -9.55
C ALA A 118 22.19 5.20 -11.03
N LEU A 119 21.23 4.36 -11.42
CA LEU A 119 21.02 3.94 -12.81
C LEU A 119 19.95 4.82 -13.45
N GLY A 120 20.28 5.47 -14.56
CA GLY A 120 19.31 6.22 -15.37
C GLY A 120 18.47 5.29 -16.24
N ALA A 121 17.41 5.84 -16.85
CA ALA A 121 16.49 5.08 -17.71
C ALA A 121 17.21 4.41 -18.91
N GLU A 122 18.25 5.04 -19.45
CA GLU A 122 19.03 4.55 -20.59
C GLU A 122 20.30 3.77 -20.17
N ASP A 123 20.47 3.48 -18.88
CA ASP A 123 21.66 2.77 -18.40
C ASP A 123 21.62 1.29 -18.85
N PRO A 124 22.65 0.77 -19.53
CA PRO A 124 22.65 -0.60 -20.03
C PRO A 124 22.60 -1.65 -18.91
N LEU A 125 22.97 -1.30 -17.67
CA LEU A 125 22.88 -2.18 -16.51
C LEU A 125 21.50 -2.20 -15.85
N LEU A 126 20.60 -1.28 -16.21
CA LEU A 126 19.27 -1.18 -15.61
C LEU A 126 18.49 -2.49 -15.74
N ALA A 127 18.50 -3.09 -16.95
CA ALA A 127 17.79 -4.34 -17.21
C ALA A 127 18.29 -5.48 -16.32
N ALA A 128 19.61 -5.63 -16.17
CA ALA A 128 20.22 -6.64 -15.31
C ALA A 128 19.89 -6.39 -13.83
N ALA A 129 20.01 -5.14 -13.36
CA ALA A 129 19.74 -4.77 -11.97
C ALA A 129 18.29 -5.09 -11.55
N VAL A 130 17.30 -4.74 -12.39
CA VAL A 130 15.89 -5.05 -12.12
C VAL A 130 15.62 -6.55 -12.20
N THR A 131 16.23 -7.24 -13.17
CA THR A 131 16.04 -8.68 -13.37
C THR A 131 16.56 -9.48 -12.19
N VAL A 132 17.72 -9.14 -11.62
CA VAL A 132 18.27 -9.83 -10.45
C VAL A 132 17.29 -9.77 -9.27
N ALA A 133 16.77 -8.58 -8.94
CA ALA A 133 15.78 -8.45 -7.87
C ALA A 133 14.49 -9.22 -8.19
N GLY A 134 13.98 -9.08 -9.42
CA GLY A 134 12.78 -9.79 -9.86
C GLY A 134 12.91 -11.30 -9.76
N MET A 135 14.07 -11.87 -10.11
CA MET A 135 14.34 -13.30 -10.00
C MET A 135 14.57 -13.76 -8.56
N ALA A 136 15.28 -12.97 -7.75
CA ALA A 136 15.59 -13.31 -6.35
C ALA A 136 14.32 -13.39 -5.47
N PHE A 137 13.31 -12.58 -5.75
CA PHE A 137 12.06 -12.51 -4.98
C PHE A 137 10.84 -13.08 -5.72
N ARG A 138 11.06 -13.82 -6.81
CA ARG A 138 9.97 -14.42 -7.60
C ARG A 138 9.28 -15.57 -6.88
N GLU A 139 10.09 -16.41 -6.24
CA GLU A 139 9.60 -17.59 -5.53
C GLU A 139 9.21 -17.20 -4.11
N PRO A 140 7.99 -17.51 -3.65
CA PRO A 140 7.55 -17.17 -2.30
C PRO A 140 8.30 -18.00 -1.23
N GLY A 141 8.41 -17.44 -0.03
CA GLY A 141 9.07 -18.06 1.11
C GLY A 141 10.54 -17.66 1.26
N THR A 142 11.26 -18.33 2.16
CA THR A 142 12.67 -18.03 2.49
C THR A 142 13.65 -19.12 2.06
N GLY A 143 13.18 -20.13 1.32
CA GLY A 143 14.01 -21.19 0.75
C GLY A 143 14.76 -20.76 -0.52
N LEU A 144 15.68 -21.59 -0.99
CA LEU A 144 16.34 -21.37 -2.29
C LEU A 144 15.33 -21.53 -3.43
N GLY A 145 15.16 -20.49 -4.24
CA GLY A 145 14.35 -20.53 -5.45
C GLY A 145 15.05 -21.28 -6.60
N GLN A 146 14.28 -21.71 -7.60
CA GLN A 146 14.81 -22.52 -8.73
C GLN A 146 15.90 -21.82 -9.56
N ALA A 147 15.94 -20.48 -9.52
CA ALA A 147 16.95 -19.67 -10.21
C ALA A 147 18.21 -19.41 -9.37
N GLY A 148 18.20 -19.77 -8.09
CA GLY A 148 19.35 -19.65 -7.20
C GLY A 148 20.34 -20.79 -7.40
N PRO A 149 21.64 -20.58 -7.08
CA PRO A 149 22.64 -21.64 -7.03
C PRO A 149 22.42 -22.61 -5.86
#